data_AF-A0A8J3M6Z3-F1
#
_entry.id   AF-A0A8J3M6Z3-F1
#
_cell.length_a   1.000
_cell.length_b   1.000
_cell.length_c   1.000
_cell.angle_alpha   90.00
_cell.angle_beta   90.00
_cell.angle_gamma   90.00
#
_symmetry.space_group_name_H-M   'P 1'
#
loop_
_entity.id
_entity.type
_entity.pdbx_description
1 polymer ?
#
loop_
_entity_poly.entity_id
_entity_poly.type
_entity_poly.pdbx_seq_one_letter_code
_entity_poly.pdbx_strand_id
1 'polypeptide(L)'
;MPCYRCGARQTDPVRGASPWKRGVRGETQVLICPDCQRARDLDLDACPSCGSTSLIRRLGEVECRSCGSVRQARPDEPNVASANPAKFTSAPGLPAEVAAALDRVLGRS
;
A
#
# COMPACT_ATOMS: atom_id res chain seq x y z
N MET A 1 -5.51 11.14 0.96
CA MET A 1 -4.65 10.76 2.10
C MET A 1 -4.01 12.05 2.64
N PRO A 2 -4.33 12.48 3.87
CA PRO A 2 -3.77 13.70 4.44
C PRO A 2 -2.28 13.52 4.82
N CYS A 3 -1.62 14.63 5.16
CA CYS A 3 -0.30 14.59 5.78
C CYS A 3 -0.38 13.79 7.07
N TYR A 4 0.51 12.82 7.25
CA TYR A 4 0.48 11.95 8.43
C TYR A 4 0.74 12.71 9.75
N ARG A 5 1.44 13.85 9.69
CA ARG A 5 1.81 14.64 10.87
C ARG A 5 0.74 15.67 11.25
N CYS A 6 0.33 16.53 10.33
CA CYS A 6 -0.58 17.65 10.64
C CYS A 6 -2.01 17.46 10.11
N GLY A 7 -2.30 16.39 9.36
CA GLY A 7 -3.62 16.16 8.80
C GLY A 7 -3.98 17.03 7.59
N ALA A 8 -3.11 17.95 7.15
CA ALA A 8 -3.34 18.78 5.97
C ALA A 8 -3.68 17.91 4.74
N ARG A 9 -4.60 18.37 3.89
CA ARG A 9 -4.96 17.66 2.66
C ARG A 9 -4.25 18.29 1.48
N GLN A 10 -3.79 17.44 0.55
CA GLN A 10 -3.28 17.94 -0.72
C GLN A 10 -4.43 18.63 -1.47
N THR A 11 -4.24 19.90 -1.79
CA THR A 11 -5.08 20.64 -2.74
C THR A 11 -4.70 20.23 -4.16
N ASP A 12 -5.59 20.49 -5.13
CA ASP A 12 -5.38 20.09 -6.52
C ASP A 12 -3.97 20.49 -7.01
N PRO A 13 -3.10 19.53 -7.38
CA PRO A 13 -1.76 19.85 -7.80
C PRO A 13 -1.80 20.61 -9.13
N VAL A 14 -1.14 21.77 -9.15
CA VAL A 14 -0.76 22.41 -10.43
C VAL A 14 0.09 21.43 -11.25
N ARG A 15 0.04 21.52 -12.59
CA ARG A 15 0.84 20.64 -13.47
C ARG A 15 2.31 20.63 -13.03
N GLY A 16 2.89 19.43 -12.93
CA GLY A 16 4.29 19.24 -12.60
C GLY A 16 4.51 18.30 -11.42
N ALA A 17 5.71 18.34 -10.86
CA ALA A 17 6.06 17.54 -9.70
C ALA A 17 5.29 18.02 -8.46
N SER A 18 4.63 17.10 -7.79
CA SER A 18 3.95 17.40 -6.53
C SER A 18 4.97 17.84 -5.47
N PRO A 19 4.73 18.96 -4.76
CA PRO A 19 5.62 19.42 -3.69
C PRO A 19 5.50 18.55 -2.42
N TRP A 20 4.54 17.62 -2.38
CA TRP A 20 4.38 16.65 -1.29
C TRP A 20 5.36 15.49 -1.43
N LYS A 21 6.10 15.22 -0.35
CA LYS A 21 6.99 14.07 -0.25
C LYS A 21 6.21 12.81 0.12
N ARG A 22 6.67 11.69 -0.43
CA ARG A 22 6.24 10.34 -0.09
C ARG A 22 7.29 9.70 0.82
N GLY A 23 6.84 8.93 1.81
CA GLY A 23 7.69 8.12 2.67
C GLY A 23 6.95 6.88 3.15
N VAL A 24 7.60 6.09 3.99
CA VAL A 24 7.01 4.90 4.61
C VAL A 24 7.14 5.03 6.12
N ARG A 25 6.09 4.67 6.87
CA ARG A 25 6.10 4.63 8.33
C ARG A 25 5.36 3.38 8.78
N GLY A 26 6.01 2.54 9.57
CA GLY A 26 5.42 1.28 10.01
C GLY A 26 4.97 0.44 8.83
N GLU A 27 5.74 0.45 7.75
CA GLU A 27 5.44 -0.24 6.49
C GLU A 27 4.20 0.27 5.74
N THR A 28 3.60 1.39 6.13
CA THR A 28 2.52 2.03 5.38
C THR A 28 3.04 3.22 4.56
N GLN A 29 2.54 3.38 3.33
CA GLN A 29 2.82 4.56 2.52
C GLN A 29 2.16 5.80 3.14
N VAL A 30 2.96 6.83 3.41
CA VAL A 30 2.47 8.12 3.93
C VAL A 30 2.81 9.29 3.02
N LEU A 31 2.08 10.39 3.19
CA LEU A 31 2.32 11.69 2.56
C LEU A 31 2.78 12.72 3.61
N ILE A 32 3.71 13.59 3.22
CA ILE A 32 4.23 14.68 4.04
C ILE A 32 4.03 16.02 3.31
N CYS A 33 3.31 16.96 3.92
CA CYS A 33 3.12 18.28 3.34
C CYS A 33 4.43 19.09 3.32
N PRO A 34 4.54 20.10 2.45
CA PRO A 34 5.75 20.93 2.35
C PRO A 34 6.21 21.55 3.68
N ASP A 35 5.27 21.91 4.56
CA ASP A 35 5.61 22.50 5.85
C ASP A 35 6.20 21.47 6.82
N CYS A 36 5.59 20.29 6.93
CA CYS A 36 6.11 19.22 7.77
C CYS A 36 7.42 18.63 7.23
N GLN A 37 7.71 18.74 5.92
CA GLN A 37 8.98 18.30 5.35
C GLN A 37 10.20 19.08 5.88
N ARG A 38 10.01 20.31 6.37
CA ARG A 38 11.11 21.12 6.93
C ARG A 38 11.50 20.69 8.34
N ALA A 39 10.67 19.89 9.00
CA ALA A 39 10.95 19.36 10.33
C ALA A 39 12.00 18.24 10.26
N ARG A 40 12.90 18.19 11.26
CA ARG A 40 14.04 17.25 11.29
C ARG A 40 13.70 15.88 11.87
N ASP A 41 12.55 15.76 12.53
CA ASP A 41 12.13 14.65 13.40
C ASP A 41 10.96 13.84 12.80
N LEU A 42 10.93 13.67 11.47
CA LEU A 42 9.92 12.85 10.84
C LEU A 42 10.18 11.36 11.16
N ASP A 43 9.24 10.76 11.88
CA ASP A 43 9.19 9.31 12.16
C ASP A 43 8.88 8.53 10.87
N LEU A 44 9.93 8.21 10.11
CA LEU A 44 9.88 7.45 8.86
C LEU A 44 10.80 6.25 8.94
N ASP A 45 10.39 5.17 8.28
CA ASP A 45 11.22 3.98 8.11
C ASP A 45 12.47 4.35 7.28
N ALA A 46 13.62 3.79 7.66
CA ALA A 46 14.88 3.95 6.95
C ALA A 46 15.24 2.68 6.17
N CYS A 47 15.91 2.84 5.05
CA CYS A 47 16.44 1.72 4.28
C CYS A 47 17.50 0.98 5.13
N PRO A 48 17.36 -0.33 5.36
CA PRO A 48 18.36 -1.09 6.13
C PRO A 48 19.72 -1.16 5.40
N SER A 49 19.74 -1.00 4.07
CA SER A 49 20.97 -1.06 3.27
C SER A 49 21.76 0.25 3.25
N CYS A 50 21.10 1.41 3.28
CA CYS A 50 21.77 2.71 3.07
C CYS A 50 21.32 3.84 4.02
N GLY A 51 20.38 3.59 4.93
CA GLY A 51 19.87 4.59 5.89
C GLY A 51 18.93 5.66 5.31
N SER A 52 18.72 5.70 3.99
CA SER A 52 17.82 6.68 3.36
C SER A 52 16.36 6.46 3.75
N THR A 53 15.63 7.55 4.02
CA THR A 53 14.19 7.57 4.27
C THR A 53 13.36 7.80 2.99
N SER A 54 14.01 7.78 1.83
CA SER A 54 13.36 7.90 0.51
C SER A 54 12.80 6.54 0.08
N LEU A 55 11.79 6.06 0.82
CA LEU A 55 11.13 4.78 0.61
C LEU A 55 9.76 4.97 -0.06
N ILE A 56 9.36 4.01 -0.88
CA ILE A 56 8.02 3.93 -1.46
C ILE A 56 7.46 2.51 -1.31
N ARG A 57 6.19 2.39 -0.90
CA ARG A 57 5.46 1.12 -0.87
C ARG A 57 4.56 0.99 -2.08
N ARG A 58 4.68 -0.12 -2.81
CA ARG A 58 3.88 -0.47 -3.99
C ARG A 58 3.53 -1.95 -3.93
N LEU A 59 2.24 -2.28 -4.04
CA LEU A 59 1.77 -3.66 -4.17
C LEU A 59 2.33 -4.63 -3.12
N GLY A 60 2.52 -4.18 -1.87
CA GLY A 60 3.08 -5.02 -0.80
C GLY A 60 4.60 -5.02 -0.70
N GLU A 61 5.31 -4.29 -1.55
CA GLU A 61 6.77 -4.16 -1.48
C GLU A 61 7.20 -2.74 -1.08
N VAL A 62 8.31 -2.62 -0.36
CA VAL A 62 8.98 -1.35 -0.06
C VAL A 62 10.27 -1.26 -0.86
N GLU A 63 10.37 -0.24 -1.70
CA GLU A 63 11.52 0.08 -2.54
C GLU A 63 12.24 1.32 -1.98
N CYS A 64 13.57 1.26 -1.87
CA CYS A 64 14.41 2.42 -1.59
C CYS A 64 14.80 3.15 -2.88
N ARG A 65 14.40 4.41 -3.01
CA ARG A 65 14.71 5.25 -4.19
C ARG A 65 16.17 5.69 -4.27
N SER A 66 16.93 5.57 -3.18
CA SER A 66 18.33 5.99 -3.14
C SER A 66 19.30 4.89 -3.60
N CYS A 67 19.08 3.64 -3.20
CA CYS A 67 19.98 2.52 -3.53
C CYS A 67 19.32 1.39 -4.32
N GLY A 68 18.00 1.45 -4.56
CA GLY A 68 17.25 0.45 -5.31
C GLY A 68 16.91 -0.83 -4.55
N SER A 69 17.28 -0.97 -3.27
CA SER A 69 16.92 -2.15 -2.48
C SER A 69 15.40 -2.29 -2.36
N VAL A 70 14.88 -3.48 -2.63
CA VAL A 70 13.47 -3.84 -2.53
C VAL A 70 13.30 -4.90 -1.45
N ARG A 71 12.26 -4.76 -0.61
CA ARG A 71 11.86 -5.78 0.36
C ARG A 71 10.36 -5.97 0.38
N GLN A 72 9.91 -7.15 0.80
CA GLN A 72 8.50 -7.35 1.13
C GLN A 72 8.12 -6.49 2.34
N ALA A 73 7.01 -5.76 2.24
CA ALA A 73 6.33 -5.20 3.40
C ALA A 73 5.67 -6.36 4.14
N ARG A 74 5.59 -6.30 5.46
CA ARG A 74 4.64 -7.16 6.17
C ARG A 74 3.25 -6.77 5.67
N PRO A 75 2.35 -7.76 5.56
CA PRO A 75 0.95 -7.46 5.33
C PRO A 75 0.52 -6.48 6.43
N ASP A 76 -0.27 -5.47 6.05
CA ASP A 76 -1.08 -4.77 7.04
C ASP A 76 -1.92 -5.89 7.67
N GLU A 77 -1.68 -6.23 8.95
CA GLU A 77 -2.68 -7.01 9.67
C GLU A 77 -3.96 -6.19 9.55
N PRO A 78 -5.00 -6.70 8.88
CA PRO A 78 -6.25 -5.98 8.83
C PRO A 78 -6.64 -5.74 10.29
N ASN A 79 -7.01 -4.52 10.65
CA ASN A 79 -7.59 -4.27 11.96
C ASN A 79 -8.84 -5.16 12.09
N VAL A 80 -8.66 -6.34 12.70
CA VAL A 80 -9.65 -7.43 12.76
C VAL A 80 -10.85 -7.05 13.63
N ALA A 81 -10.83 -5.86 14.25
CA ALA A 81 -11.99 -5.32 14.95
C ALA A 81 -13.22 -5.12 14.03
N SER A 82 -13.07 -5.16 12.69
CA SER A 82 -14.20 -5.04 11.77
C SER A 82 -14.16 -5.97 10.55
N ALA A 83 -13.34 -7.02 10.56
CA ALA A 83 -13.35 -8.04 9.51
C ALA A 83 -13.50 -9.41 10.16
N ASN A 84 -14.70 -9.99 10.08
CA ASN A 84 -14.93 -11.37 10.48
C ASN A 84 -14.09 -12.28 9.57
N PRO A 85 -13.06 -12.99 10.07
CA PRO A 85 -12.17 -13.82 9.26
C PRO A 85 -12.90 -15.00 8.57
N ALA A 86 -14.17 -15.24 8.92
CA ALA A 86 -15.02 -16.26 8.30
C ALA A 86 -15.52 -15.91 6.87
N LYS A 87 -15.24 -14.73 6.32
CA LYS A 87 -15.78 -14.32 5.01
C LYS A 87 -14.86 -14.54 3.80
N PHE A 88 -13.59 -14.89 4.03
CA PHE A 88 -12.65 -15.28 2.97
C PHE A 88 -12.46 -16.80 2.87
N THR A 89 -13.36 -17.59 3.45
CA THR A 89 -13.46 -19.00 3.09
C THR A 89 -13.96 -19.06 1.65
N SER A 90 -13.12 -19.55 0.75
CA SER A 90 -13.49 -19.96 -0.60
C SER A 90 -14.89 -20.57 -0.58
N ALA A 91 -15.85 -19.94 -1.27
CA ALA A 91 -17.21 -20.44 -1.26
C ALA A 91 -17.18 -21.91 -1.72
N PRO A 92 -17.59 -22.87 -0.86
CA PRO A 92 -17.60 -24.27 -1.24
C PRO A 92 -18.57 -24.42 -2.43
N GLY A 93 -18.07 -24.88 -3.58
CA GLY A 93 -18.88 -25.06 -4.78
C GLY A 93 -18.43 -24.27 -6.01
N LEU A 94 -17.56 -23.27 -5.86
CA LEU A 94 -17.01 -22.52 -7.00
C LEU A 94 -16.42 -23.42 -8.11
N PRO A 95 -15.65 -24.49 -7.80
CA PRO A 95 -15.16 -25.39 -8.85
C PRO A 95 -16.27 -26.09 -9.64
N ALA A 96 -17.38 -26.45 -8.97
CA ALA A 96 -18.52 -27.12 -9.60
C ALA A 96 -19.36 -26.15 -10.45
N GLU A 97 -19.53 -24.91 -9.99
CA GLU A 97 -20.19 -23.85 -10.76
C GLU A 97 -19.41 -23.51 -12.05
N VAL A 98 -18.08 -23.42 -11.95
CA VAL A 98 -17.20 -23.18 -13.10
C VAL A 98 -17.26 -24.35 -14.07
N ALA A 99 -17.20 -25.60 -13.59
CA ALA A 99 -17.33 -26.79 -14.44
C ALA A 99 -18.66 -26.80 -15.21
N ALA A 100 -19.78 -26.56 -14.52
CA ALA A 100 -21.10 -26.50 -15.16
C ALA A 100 -21.23 -25.34 -16.16
N ALA A 101 -20.55 -24.22 -15.94
CA ALA A 101 -20.51 -23.11 -16.90
C ALA A 101 -19.71 -23.50 -18.16
N LEU A 102 -18.58 -24.17 -17.99
CA LEU A 102 -17.75 -24.64 -19.11
C LEU A 102 -18.48 -25.67 -19.96
N ASP A 103 -19.23 -26.61 -19.37
CA ASP A 103 -19.99 -27.61 -20.14
C ASP A 103 -21.09 -26.98 -20.99
N ARG A 104 -21.76 -25.92 -20.52
CA ARG A 104 -22.75 -25.16 -21.32
C ARG A 104 -22.09 -24.43 -22.51
N VAL A 105 -20.90 -23.85 -22.31
CA VAL A 105 -20.15 -23.16 -23.37
C VAL A 105 -19.61 -24.15 -24.41
N LEU A 106 -19.21 -25.34 -23.97
CA LEU A 106 -18.66 -26.39 -24.83
C LEU A 106 -19.73 -27.32 -25.42
N GLY A 107 -21.01 -27.12 -25.09
CA GLY A 107 -22.14 -27.90 -25.62
C GLY A 107 -22.13 -29.37 -25.18
N ARG A 108 -21.63 -29.67 -23.97
CA ARG A 108 -21.48 -31.04 -23.44
C ARG A 108 -22.63 -31.52 -22.55
N SER A 109 -23.72 -30.74 -22.48
CA SER A 109 -24.91 -31.01 -21.65
C SER A 109 -25.88 -32.00 -22.27
#